data_AF-A0A6C0E5J2-F1
#
_entry.id   AF-A0A6C0E5J2-F1
#
_cell.length_a   1.000
_cell.length_b   1.000
_cell.length_c   1.000
_cell.angle_alpha   90.00
_cell.angle_beta   90.00
_cell.angle_gamma   90.00
#
_symmetry.space_group_name_H-M   'P 1'
#
loop_
_entity.id
_entity.type
_entity.pdbx_description
1 polymer ?
#
loop_
_entity_poly.entity_id
_entity_poly.type
_entity_poly.pdbx_seq_one_letter_code
_entity_poly.pdbx_strand_id
1 'polypeptide(L)'
;MSHLSVYTSSPDLSYTFSNPTNILYFYNMCMLLYLTTSIVNKKYPGFYKQLALGIAYNFIRLYSKAELFYRNNIKSLQINNTNEFITFIDNNTSVLVLEADEVLKLDKFPDCDFIIYQDAENNFSFSNELYEGSLECEVTDYTFMLIEVLVGEETYKLDLKTDDYNFYVVGNVFNQTIVCYLLKKFYDLDDVKQYHVKILDNNVESIEFDEQKSLSFKKDSYEIV
;
A
#
# COMPACT_ATOMS: atom_id res chain seq x y z
N MET A 1 12.49 26.48 27.60
CA MET A 1 12.73 25.15 28.21
C MET A 1 11.47 24.73 28.94
N SER A 2 10.59 24.02 28.25
CA SER A 2 9.37 23.44 28.80
C SER A 2 9.24 22.07 28.15
N HIS A 3 9.66 21.04 28.87
CA HIS A 3 9.44 19.65 28.47
C HIS A 3 7.95 19.35 28.58
N LEU A 4 7.26 19.26 27.44
CA LEU A 4 6.00 18.54 27.35
C LEU A 4 6.36 17.07 27.11
N SER A 5 6.26 16.24 28.14
CA SER A 5 6.21 14.79 27.99
C SER A 5 4.78 14.38 27.66
N VAL A 6 4.56 13.97 26.41
CA VAL A 6 3.30 13.35 25.98
C VAL A 6 3.28 11.92 26.50
N TYR A 7 2.38 11.64 27.44
CA TYR A 7 2.06 10.27 27.85
C TYR A 7 1.10 9.68 26.83
N THR A 8 1.58 8.77 25.99
CA THR A 8 0.73 7.84 25.25
C THR A 8 0.70 6.51 26.01
N SER A 9 -0.24 6.38 26.95
CA SER A 9 -0.59 5.07 27.48
C SER A 9 -1.42 4.34 26.42
N SER A 10 -0.77 3.50 25.61
CA SER A 10 -1.51 2.45 24.91
C SER A 10 -2.08 1.50 25.97
N PRO A 11 -3.36 1.12 25.90
CA PRO A 11 -3.83 0.02 26.72
C PRO A 11 -3.13 -1.25 26.22
N ASP A 12 -2.21 -1.79 27.03
CA ASP A 12 -1.63 -3.11 26.82
C ASP A 12 -2.76 -4.14 26.75
N LEU A 13 -3.19 -4.46 25.53
CA LEU A 13 -4.00 -5.62 25.19
C LEU A 13 -3.13 -6.89 25.24
N SER A 14 -2.34 -7.04 26.30
CA SER A 14 -1.77 -8.33 26.66
C SER A 14 -2.89 -9.12 27.34
N TYR A 15 -3.76 -9.74 26.52
CA TYR A 15 -4.63 -10.82 26.99
C TYR A 15 -3.72 -11.91 27.53
N THR A 16 -3.53 -11.88 28.84
CA THR A 16 -2.64 -12.76 29.56
C THR A 16 -3.26 -14.16 29.60
N PHE A 17 -2.87 -15.00 28.65
CA PHE A 17 -2.89 -16.45 28.77
C PHE A 17 -1.93 -16.97 29.87
N SER A 18 -1.57 -16.14 30.86
CA SER A 18 -0.59 -16.49 31.89
C SER A 18 -1.20 -17.17 33.11
N ASN A 19 -2.53 -17.32 33.19
CA ASN A 19 -3.15 -18.04 34.30
C ASN A 19 -3.16 -19.56 34.00
N PRO A 20 -2.36 -20.37 34.71
CA PRO A 20 -2.22 -21.81 34.43
C PRO A 20 -3.54 -22.58 34.55
N THR A 21 -4.52 -22.09 35.32
CA THR A 21 -5.86 -22.70 35.37
C THR A 21 -6.63 -22.54 34.06
N ASN A 22 -6.52 -21.39 33.37
CA ASN A 22 -7.18 -21.17 32.08
C ASN A 22 -6.60 -22.09 30.99
N ILE A 23 -5.28 -22.33 31.01
CA ILE A 23 -4.61 -23.27 30.10
C ILE A 23 -5.12 -24.69 30.34
N LEU A 24 -5.25 -25.11 31.60
CA LEU A 24 -5.76 -26.44 31.95
C LEU A 24 -7.23 -26.62 31.54
N TYR A 25 -8.08 -25.62 31.73
CA TYR A 25 -9.48 -25.67 31.28
C TYR A 25 -9.58 -25.75 29.75
N PHE A 26 -8.77 -24.98 29.03
CA PHE A 26 -8.71 -25.02 27.57
C PHE A 26 -8.27 -26.41 27.07
N TYR A 27 -7.21 -26.97 27.66
CA TYR A 27 -6.73 -28.31 27.33
C TYR A 27 -7.81 -29.38 27.57
N ASN A 28 -8.47 -29.35 28.73
CA ASN A 28 -9.55 -30.30 29.05
C ASN A 28 -10.74 -30.16 28.09
N MET A 29 -11.08 -28.95 27.67
CA MET A 29 -12.11 -28.69 26.67
C MET A 29 -11.72 -29.25 25.30
N CYS A 30 -10.48 -29.02 24.84
CA CYS A 30 -9.97 -29.57 23.58
C CYS A 30 -9.97 -31.11 23.58
N MET A 31 -9.56 -31.73 24.70
CA MET A 31 -9.58 -33.18 24.84
C MET A 31 -11.00 -33.74 24.85
N LEU A 32 -11.95 -33.08 25.53
CA LEU A 32 -13.35 -33.47 25.50
C LEU A 32 -13.95 -33.36 24.08
N LEU A 33 -13.64 -32.28 23.36
CA LEU A 33 -14.04 -32.10 21.96
C LEU A 33 -13.43 -33.18 21.06
N TYR A 34 -12.16 -33.53 21.24
CA TYR A 34 -11.51 -34.60 20.49
C TYR A 34 -12.15 -35.97 20.75
N LEU A 35 -12.43 -36.30 22.00
CA LEU A 35 -13.04 -37.57 22.36
C LEU A 35 -14.49 -37.68 21.86
N THR A 36 -15.27 -36.62 22.01
CA THR A 36 -16.66 -36.58 21.52
C THR A 36 -16.73 -36.67 19.99
N THR A 37 -15.87 -35.94 19.28
CA THR A 37 -15.77 -36.04 17.81
C THR A 37 -15.36 -37.45 17.36
N SER A 38 -14.40 -38.08 18.04
CA SER A 38 -13.98 -39.47 17.76
C SER A 38 -15.10 -40.49 17.96
N ILE A 39 -15.88 -40.38 19.04
CA ILE A 39 -17.01 -41.27 19.34
C ILE A 39 -18.13 -41.10 18.32
N VAL A 40 -18.49 -39.85 18.00
CA VAL A 40 -19.56 -39.54 17.04
C VAL A 40 -19.17 -39.97 15.63
N ASN A 41 -17.92 -39.76 15.20
CA ASN A 41 -17.44 -40.18 13.90
C ASN A 41 -17.47 -41.72 13.74
N LYS A 42 -17.13 -42.46 14.79
CA LYS A 42 -17.20 -43.94 14.78
C LYS A 42 -18.64 -44.47 14.71
N LYS A 43 -19.57 -43.87 15.46
CA LYS A 43 -20.96 -44.35 15.53
C LYS A 43 -21.85 -43.85 14.39
N TYR A 44 -21.62 -42.63 13.89
CA TYR A 44 -22.47 -41.96 12.90
C TYR A 44 -21.63 -41.14 11.89
N PRO A 45 -20.85 -41.80 11.02
CA PRO A 45 -19.90 -41.13 10.12
C PRO A 45 -20.57 -40.16 9.13
N GLY A 46 -21.76 -40.51 8.63
CA GLY A 46 -22.51 -39.66 7.70
C GLY A 46 -23.02 -38.36 8.34
N PHE A 47 -23.60 -38.48 9.54
CA PHE A 47 -24.05 -37.33 10.33
C PHE A 47 -22.89 -36.44 10.75
N TYR A 48 -21.77 -37.05 11.18
CA TYR A 48 -20.55 -36.32 11.55
C TYR A 48 -20.02 -35.47 10.40
N LYS A 49 -19.95 -36.02 9.18
CA LYS A 49 -19.47 -35.29 8.00
C LYS A 49 -20.34 -34.07 7.68
N GLN A 50 -21.66 -34.22 7.75
CA GLN A 50 -22.61 -33.11 7.51
C GLN A 50 -22.49 -32.03 8.59
N LEU A 51 -22.38 -32.44 9.85
CA LEU A 51 -22.21 -31.53 10.98
C LEU A 51 -20.88 -30.77 10.90
N ALA A 52 -19.78 -31.45 10.59
CA ALA A 52 -18.47 -30.84 10.42
C ALA A 52 -18.46 -29.81 9.27
N LEU A 53 -19.08 -30.13 8.14
CA LEU A 53 -19.23 -29.19 7.02
C LEU A 53 -20.08 -27.97 7.41
N GLY A 54 -21.17 -28.17 8.14
CA GLY A 54 -22.02 -27.06 8.62
C GLY A 54 -21.29 -26.13 9.59
N ILE A 55 -20.51 -26.71 10.51
CA ILE A 55 -19.66 -25.94 11.44
C ILE A 55 -18.60 -25.15 10.66
N ALA A 56 -17.86 -25.81 9.76
CA ALA A 56 -16.82 -25.15 8.97
C ALA A 56 -17.38 -23.99 8.12
N TYR A 57 -18.52 -24.22 7.44
CA TYR A 57 -19.19 -23.19 6.66
C TYR A 57 -19.58 -21.97 7.51
N ASN A 58 -20.15 -22.21 8.69
CA ASN A 58 -20.54 -21.13 9.60
C ASN A 58 -19.32 -20.36 10.16
N PHE A 59 -18.22 -21.04 10.44
CA PHE A 59 -16.97 -20.39 10.87
C PHE A 59 -16.38 -19.50 9.78
N ILE A 60 -16.30 -19.99 8.54
CA ILE A 60 -15.82 -19.19 7.40
C ILE A 60 -16.71 -17.95 7.24
N ARG A 61 -18.04 -18.14 7.25
CA ARG A 61 -19.00 -17.04 7.15
C ARG A 61 -18.88 -16.03 8.29
N LEU A 62 -18.65 -16.49 9.52
CA LEU A 62 -18.44 -15.62 10.68
C LEU A 62 -17.15 -14.82 10.54
N TYR A 63 -16.05 -15.49 10.15
CA TYR A 63 -14.75 -14.87 9.90
C TYR A 63 -14.86 -13.77 8.84
N SER A 64 -15.44 -14.06 7.67
CA SER A 64 -15.60 -13.07 6.60
C SER A 64 -16.43 -11.86 7.04
N LYS A 65 -17.47 -12.07 7.87
CA LYS A 65 -18.25 -10.95 8.43
C LYS A 65 -17.44 -10.12 9.43
N ALA A 66 -16.66 -10.78 10.29
CA ALA A 66 -15.79 -10.11 11.25
C ALA A 66 -14.68 -9.31 10.54
N GLU A 67 -14.11 -9.84 9.47
CA GLU A 67 -13.11 -9.17 8.65
C GLU A 67 -13.69 -7.91 7.97
N LEU A 68 -14.87 -8.02 7.36
CA LEU A 68 -15.57 -6.85 6.80
C LEU A 68 -15.89 -5.80 7.87
N PHE A 69 -16.34 -6.24 9.05
CA PHE A 69 -16.59 -5.35 10.17
C PHE A 69 -15.31 -4.64 10.63
N TYR A 70 -14.19 -5.38 10.75
CA TYR A 70 -12.88 -4.84 11.11
C TYR A 70 -12.39 -3.81 10.08
N ARG A 71 -12.45 -4.15 8.78
CA ARG A 71 -12.04 -3.25 7.70
C ARG A 71 -12.87 -1.96 7.71
N ASN A 72 -14.19 -2.07 7.91
CA ASN A 72 -15.07 -0.91 7.83
C ASN A 72 -15.04 -0.03 9.09
N ASN A 73 -14.82 -0.60 10.28
CA ASN A 73 -14.98 0.13 11.55
C ASN A 73 -13.69 0.34 12.32
N ILE A 74 -12.68 -0.53 12.17
CA ILE A 74 -11.44 -0.42 12.96
C ILE A 74 -10.32 0.16 12.11
N LYS A 75 -10.19 -0.23 10.83
CA LYS A 75 -9.22 0.38 9.93
C LYS A 75 -9.49 1.88 9.72
N SER A 76 -10.76 2.27 9.65
CA SER A 76 -11.19 3.67 9.60
C SER A 76 -10.90 4.48 10.87
N LEU A 77 -10.76 3.82 12.03
CA LEU A 77 -10.44 4.48 13.30
C LEU A 77 -8.93 4.58 13.58
N GLN A 78 -8.10 3.77 12.91
CA GLN A 78 -6.63 3.85 13.01
C GLN A 78 -6.00 4.94 12.12
N ILE A 79 -6.78 5.59 11.24
CA ILE A 79 -6.30 6.63 10.31
C ILE A 79 -6.20 8.02 10.97
N ASN A 80 -6.69 8.21 12.20
CA ASN A 80 -6.72 9.54 12.83
C ASN A 80 -5.38 9.99 13.46
N ASN A 81 -4.24 9.45 13.06
CA ASN A 81 -2.93 9.85 13.62
C ASN A 81 -1.75 9.71 12.65
N THR A 82 -2.02 9.81 11.35
CA THR A 82 -1.00 9.76 10.31
C THR A 82 -0.79 11.16 9.77
N ASN A 83 0.33 11.77 10.18
CA ASN A 83 0.80 13.03 9.64
C ASN A 83 0.91 12.84 8.11
N GLU A 84 0.27 13.71 7.34
CA GLU A 84 0.45 13.78 5.90
C GLU A 84 1.87 14.30 5.62
N PHE A 85 2.61 13.65 4.73
CA PHE A 85 3.98 14.03 4.41
C PHE A 85 4.12 14.41 2.94
N ILE A 86 4.87 15.47 2.67
CA ILE A 86 5.17 15.95 1.32
C ILE A 86 6.68 15.90 1.15
N THR A 87 7.12 15.05 0.23
CA THR A 87 8.52 14.87 -0.11
C THR A 87 8.85 15.58 -1.43
N PHE A 88 9.72 16.57 -1.38
CA PHE A 88 10.23 17.27 -2.55
C PHE A 88 11.55 16.63 -2.98
N ILE A 89 11.70 16.37 -4.28
CA ILE A 89 12.92 15.80 -4.87
C ILE A 89 13.45 16.78 -5.93
N ASP A 90 14.69 17.19 -5.74
CA ASP A 90 15.50 17.92 -6.74
C ASP A 90 16.40 16.90 -7.46
N ASN A 91 16.64 17.09 -8.76
CA ASN A 91 17.49 16.30 -9.67
C ASN A 91 18.88 15.91 -9.11
N ASN A 92 19.30 16.47 -7.96
CA ASN A 92 20.59 16.20 -7.30
C ASN A 92 20.49 15.63 -5.87
N THR A 93 19.62 14.64 -5.61
CA THR A 93 19.56 13.81 -4.36
C THR A 93 19.02 14.48 -3.08
N SER A 94 18.67 15.76 -3.08
CA SER A 94 18.05 16.36 -1.89
C SER A 94 16.57 16.02 -1.81
N VAL A 95 16.24 15.23 -0.78
CA VAL A 95 14.88 14.86 -0.40
C VAL A 95 14.47 15.75 0.77
N LEU A 96 13.54 16.69 0.55
CA LEU A 96 12.94 17.48 1.61
C LEU A 96 11.62 16.85 2.00
N VAL A 97 11.50 16.27 3.20
CA VAL A 97 10.24 15.74 3.71
C VAL A 97 9.65 16.75 4.68
N LEU A 98 8.46 17.27 4.37
CA LEU A 98 7.71 18.19 5.21
C LEU A 98 6.38 17.56 5.63
N GLU A 99 5.88 17.91 6.81
CA GLU A 99 4.49 17.60 7.16
C GLU A 99 3.53 18.55 6.40
N ALA A 100 2.33 18.11 6.05
CA ALA A 100 1.38 18.94 5.29
C ALA A 100 1.05 20.27 6.00
N ASP A 101 0.99 20.25 7.34
CA ASP A 101 0.80 21.44 8.18
C ASP A 101 1.99 22.43 8.13
N GLU A 102 3.18 21.97 7.72
CA GLU A 102 4.35 22.81 7.49
C GLU A 102 4.38 23.35 6.07
N VAL A 103 3.87 22.58 5.10
CA VAL A 103 3.74 23.03 3.70
C VAL A 103 2.76 24.18 3.55
N LEU A 104 1.63 24.17 4.29
CA LEU A 104 0.68 25.29 4.32
C LEU A 104 1.29 26.61 4.86
N LYS A 105 2.44 26.52 5.55
CA LYS A 105 3.16 27.68 6.09
C LYS A 105 4.25 28.19 5.16
N LEU A 106 4.51 27.52 4.03
CA LEU A 106 5.47 27.96 3.05
C LEU A 106 4.88 29.13 2.24
N ASP A 107 5.54 30.29 2.32
CA ASP A 107 5.20 31.45 1.48
C ASP A 107 5.46 31.16 -0.01
N LYS A 108 6.36 30.22 -0.30
CA LYS A 108 6.67 29.69 -1.63
C LYS A 108 7.11 28.24 -1.53
N PHE A 109 6.65 27.41 -2.45
CA PHE A 109 7.15 26.05 -2.60
C PHE A 109 8.62 26.06 -3.05
N PRO A 110 9.43 25.06 -2.63
CA PRO A 110 10.78 24.89 -3.15
C PRO A 110 10.75 24.70 -4.67
N ASP A 111 11.73 25.28 -5.38
CA ASP A 111 12.02 24.88 -6.76
C ASP A 111 12.45 23.42 -6.69
N CYS A 112 11.61 22.53 -7.20
CA CYS A 112 11.84 21.09 -7.19
C CYS A 112 11.31 20.51 -8.48
N ASP A 113 11.94 19.44 -8.92
CA ASP A 113 11.53 18.73 -10.12
C ASP A 113 10.37 17.76 -9.82
N PHE A 114 10.18 17.36 -8.55
CA PHE A 114 9.11 16.44 -8.14
C PHE A 114 8.56 16.69 -6.74
N ILE A 115 7.26 16.43 -6.58
CA ILE A 115 6.56 16.39 -5.29
C ILE A 115 5.92 15.02 -5.12
N ILE A 116 6.19 14.36 -4.00
CA ILE A 116 5.51 13.13 -3.54
C ILE A 116 4.68 13.52 -2.31
N TYR A 117 3.37 13.54 -2.46
CA TYR A 117 2.44 13.65 -1.35
C TYR A 117 2.14 12.26 -0.81
N GLN A 118 1.99 12.14 0.50
CA GLN A 118 1.56 10.97 1.24
C GLN A 118 0.40 11.40 2.12
N ASP A 119 -0.79 10.86 1.85
CA ASP A 119 -1.95 11.11 2.69
C ASP A 119 -1.92 10.26 3.98
N ALA A 120 -2.85 10.58 4.88
CA ALA A 120 -3.05 9.86 6.13
C ALA A 120 -3.36 8.35 5.94
N GLU A 121 -3.80 7.92 4.76
CA GLU A 121 -4.08 6.53 4.42
C GLU A 121 -2.91 5.81 3.75
N ASN A 122 -1.72 6.45 3.68
CA ASN A 122 -0.57 6.00 2.88
C ASN A 122 -0.87 5.89 1.38
N ASN A 123 -1.83 6.65 0.87
CA ASN A 123 -1.96 6.87 -0.55
C ASN A 123 -0.97 7.97 -0.93
N PHE A 124 -0.11 7.64 -1.90
CA PHE A 124 0.84 8.61 -2.39
C PHE A 124 0.30 9.22 -3.67
N SER A 125 0.55 10.50 -3.85
CA SER A 125 0.26 11.20 -5.09
C SER A 125 1.43 12.05 -5.52
N PHE A 126 1.53 12.30 -6.82
CA PHE A 126 2.61 13.10 -7.36
C PHE A 126 2.00 14.23 -8.20
N SER A 127 2.73 15.32 -8.33
CA SER A 127 2.44 16.33 -9.34
C SER A 127 3.76 16.95 -9.79
N ASN A 128 3.90 17.12 -11.11
CA ASN A 128 5.00 17.84 -11.73
C ASN A 128 4.67 19.35 -11.90
N GLU A 129 3.40 19.72 -11.72
CA GLU A 129 2.95 21.12 -11.78
C GLU A 129 2.35 21.54 -10.44
N LEU A 130 2.87 22.64 -9.89
CA LEU A 130 2.32 23.33 -8.73
C LEU A 130 0.92 23.82 -9.08
N TYR A 131 -0.10 23.08 -8.64
CA TYR A 131 -1.50 23.48 -8.77
C TYR A 131 -1.75 24.75 -7.94
N GLU A 132 -2.19 25.82 -8.59
CA GLU A 132 -2.74 27.01 -7.93
C GLU A 132 -4.14 26.70 -7.36
N GLY A 133 -4.20 25.93 -6.27
CA GLY A 133 -5.44 25.74 -5.50
C GLY A 133 -5.77 24.28 -5.20
N SER A 134 -5.95 24.01 -3.91
CA SER A 134 -6.30 22.74 -3.25
C SER A 134 -5.50 21.51 -3.68
N LEU A 135 -4.85 20.87 -2.70
CA LEU A 135 -4.15 19.56 -2.81
C LEU A 135 -5.13 18.40 -3.04
N GLU A 136 -6.16 18.56 -3.88
CA GLU A 136 -7.01 17.45 -4.29
C GLU A 136 -6.27 16.66 -5.37
N CYS A 137 -5.52 15.66 -4.93
CA CYS A 137 -4.86 14.72 -5.83
C CYS A 137 -5.85 13.67 -6.32
N GLU A 138 -6.03 13.61 -7.64
CA GLU A 138 -6.91 12.64 -8.28
C GLU A 138 -6.13 11.43 -8.80
N VAL A 139 -6.61 10.22 -8.49
CA VAL A 139 -6.03 8.95 -8.95
C VAL A 139 -6.60 8.56 -10.32
N THR A 140 -5.80 7.94 -11.18
CA THR A 140 -6.25 7.44 -12.49
C THR A 140 -7.22 6.27 -12.34
N ASP A 141 -8.14 6.12 -13.29
CA ASP A 141 -9.13 5.03 -13.30
C ASP A 141 -8.56 3.72 -13.87
N TYR A 142 -7.33 3.75 -14.38
CA TYR A 142 -6.61 2.60 -14.91
C TYR A 142 -5.31 2.35 -14.14
N THR A 143 -4.76 1.16 -14.37
CA THR A 143 -3.44 0.71 -13.93
C THR A 143 -2.76 -0.04 -15.06
N PHE A 144 -1.44 -0.15 -15.03
CA PHE A 144 -0.70 -0.99 -15.98
C PHE A 144 -0.53 -2.39 -15.39
N MET A 145 -0.64 -3.42 -16.23
CA MET A 145 -0.40 -4.80 -15.81
C MET A 145 1.08 -5.07 -15.58
N LEU A 146 1.95 -4.45 -16.39
CA LEU A 146 3.39 -4.65 -16.31
C LEU A 146 4.13 -3.44 -16.88
N ILE A 147 5.20 -3.06 -16.21
CA ILE A 147 6.18 -2.10 -16.73
C ILE A 147 7.56 -2.75 -16.64
N GLU A 148 8.24 -2.82 -17.78
CA GLU A 148 9.58 -3.34 -17.92
C GLU A 148 10.48 -2.24 -18.44
N VAL A 149 11.64 -2.06 -17.82
CA VAL A 149 12.69 -1.15 -18.27
C VAL A 149 13.90 -1.98 -18.65
N LEU A 150 14.28 -1.88 -19.91
CA LEU A 150 15.44 -2.55 -20.46
C LEU A 150 16.62 -1.57 -20.41
N VAL A 151 17.69 -1.98 -19.74
CA VAL A 151 18.96 -1.23 -19.70
C VAL A 151 20.07 -2.16 -20.19
N GLY A 152 20.56 -1.91 -21.41
CA GLY A 152 21.48 -2.84 -22.07
C GLY A 152 20.80 -4.18 -22.35
N GLU A 153 21.31 -5.27 -21.76
CA GLU A 153 20.77 -6.62 -21.91
C GLU A 153 19.88 -7.07 -20.73
N GLU A 154 19.79 -6.25 -19.67
CA GLU A 154 19.01 -6.56 -18.48
C GLU A 154 17.61 -5.94 -18.55
N THR A 155 16.64 -6.62 -17.92
CA THR A 155 15.25 -6.18 -17.85
C THR A 155 14.83 -6.07 -16.40
N TYR A 156 14.37 -4.89 -16.00
CA TYR A 156 13.91 -4.58 -14.65
C TYR A 156 12.41 -4.33 -14.66
N LYS A 157 11.70 -4.88 -13.68
CA LYS A 157 10.25 -4.70 -13.55
C LYS A 157 9.96 -3.55 -12.62
N LEU A 158 9.14 -2.60 -13.03
CA LEU A 158 8.76 -1.48 -12.18
C LEU A 158 7.32 -1.61 -11.72
N ASP A 159 7.12 -1.48 -10.41
CA ASP A 159 5.80 -1.38 -9.81
C ASP A 159 5.48 0.09 -9.49
N LEU A 160 4.52 0.65 -10.21
CA LEU A 160 4.00 2.01 -9.96
C LEU A 160 2.98 2.08 -8.82
N LYS A 161 2.71 0.95 -8.17
CA LYS A 161 1.89 0.90 -6.97
C LYS A 161 2.46 -0.13 -6.01
N THR A 162 2.84 0.34 -4.83
CA THR A 162 3.33 -0.46 -3.71
C THR A 162 2.51 -0.11 -2.47
N ASP A 163 2.74 -0.80 -1.36
CA ASP A 163 2.11 -0.44 -0.08
C ASP A 163 2.51 0.97 0.39
N ASP A 164 3.65 1.46 -0.09
CA ASP A 164 4.27 2.71 0.31
C ASP A 164 4.27 3.77 -0.80
N TYR A 165 3.74 3.54 -2.00
CA TYR A 165 3.74 4.53 -3.10
C TYR A 165 2.64 4.23 -4.14
N ASN A 166 2.01 5.26 -4.71
CA ASN A 166 1.05 5.14 -5.80
C ASN A 166 1.32 6.22 -6.87
N PHE A 167 2.02 5.84 -7.93
CA PHE A 167 2.42 6.75 -9.00
C PHE A 167 1.29 7.04 -10.01
N TYR A 168 0.13 6.38 -9.87
CA TYR A 168 -1.06 6.52 -10.74
C TYR A 168 -1.89 7.77 -10.42
N VAL A 169 -1.30 8.95 -10.58
CA VAL A 169 -1.97 10.23 -10.30
C VAL A 169 -2.12 11.05 -11.56
N VAL A 170 -3.28 11.68 -11.70
CA VAL A 170 -3.62 12.53 -12.85
C VAL A 170 -2.67 13.72 -12.88
N GLY A 171 -2.10 13.99 -14.06
CA GLY A 171 -1.11 15.04 -14.28
C GLY A 171 0.33 14.57 -14.11
N ASN A 172 0.56 13.33 -13.65
CA ASN A 172 1.92 12.80 -13.58
C ASN A 172 2.51 12.55 -14.96
N VAL A 173 3.82 12.76 -15.05
CA VAL A 173 4.59 12.49 -16.27
C VAL A 173 5.69 11.49 -15.93
N PHE A 174 5.52 10.27 -16.40
CA PHE A 174 6.51 9.20 -16.28
C PHE A 174 7.60 9.41 -17.33
N ASN A 175 8.68 10.08 -16.91
CA ASN A 175 9.82 10.50 -17.74
C ASN A 175 11.15 9.86 -17.28
N GLN A 176 12.26 10.25 -17.93
CA GLN A 176 13.61 9.79 -17.60
C GLN A 176 13.94 9.91 -16.12
N THR A 177 13.58 11.01 -15.48
CA THR A 177 13.94 11.22 -14.08
C THR A 177 13.21 10.23 -13.17
N ILE A 178 11.91 9.99 -13.41
CA ILE A 178 11.15 9.00 -12.63
C ILE A 178 11.70 7.59 -12.87
N VAL A 179 12.01 7.24 -14.12
CA VAL A 179 12.61 5.94 -14.45
C VAL A 179 13.93 5.75 -13.69
N CYS A 180 14.83 6.74 -13.74
CA CYS A 180 16.11 6.69 -13.03
C CYS A 180 15.92 6.61 -11.51
N TYR A 181 14.99 7.37 -10.95
CA TYR A 181 14.67 7.33 -9.52
C TYR A 181 14.20 5.94 -9.08
N LEU A 182 13.29 5.32 -9.83
CA LEU A 182 12.78 3.98 -9.52
C LEU A 182 13.86 2.91 -9.65
N LEU A 183 14.69 2.99 -10.69
CA LEU A 183 15.83 2.08 -10.89
C LEU A 183 16.84 2.21 -9.75
N LYS A 184 17.20 3.42 -9.34
CA LYS A 184 18.09 3.65 -8.19
C LYS A 184 17.47 3.10 -6.91
N LYS A 185 16.20 3.41 -6.64
CA LYS A 185 15.54 3.06 -5.38
C LYS A 185 15.35 1.56 -5.20
N PHE A 186 14.94 0.85 -6.25
CA PHE A 186 14.57 -0.56 -6.16
C PHE A 186 15.69 -1.51 -6.60
N TYR A 187 16.65 -1.03 -7.41
CA TYR A 187 17.69 -1.85 -8.02
C TYR A 187 19.11 -1.31 -7.82
N ASP A 188 19.30 -0.19 -7.11
CA ASP A 188 20.61 0.43 -6.84
C ASP A 188 21.41 0.76 -8.12
N LEU A 189 20.68 1.12 -9.19
CA LEU A 189 21.22 1.52 -10.48
C LEU A 189 21.37 3.04 -10.56
N ASP A 190 22.61 3.51 -10.58
CA ASP A 190 22.94 4.92 -10.75
C ASP A 190 23.30 5.28 -12.21
N ASP A 191 23.05 6.54 -12.58
CA ASP A 191 23.47 7.16 -13.85
C ASP A 191 23.01 6.45 -15.13
N VAL A 192 21.79 5.89 -15.14
CA VAL A 192 21.20 5.26 -16.33
C VAL A 192 20.88 6.31 -17.41
N LYS A 193 21.61 6.29 -18.52
CA LYS A 193 21.47 7.26 -19.62
C LYS A 193 20.63 6.78 -20.80
N GLN A 194 20.56 5.47 -21.00
CA GLN A 194 19.87 4.85 -22.12
C GLN A 194 19.03 3.70 -21.58
N TYR A 195 17.76 3.71 -21.94
CA TYR A 195 16.83 2.65 -21.55
C TYR A 195 15.69 2.56 -22.56
N HIS A 196 15.00 1.42 -22.55
CA HIS A 196 13.76 1.25 -23.28
C HIS A 196 12.68 0.80 -22.32
N VAL A 197 11.57 1.52 -22.27
CA VAL A 197 10.42 1.15 -21.43
C VAL A 197 9.42 0.41 -22.28
N LYS A 198 8.92 -0.69 -21.73
CA LYS A 198 7.81 -1.47 -22.27
C LYS A 198 6.71 -1.56 -21.22
N ILE A 199 5.51 -1.15 -21.59
CA ILE A 199 4.33 -1.17 -20.74
C ILE A 199 3.28 -2.08 -21.36
N LEU A 200 2.65 -2.91 -20.55
CA LEU A 200 1.47 -3.68 -20.89
C LEU A 200 0.29 -3.14 -20.08
N ASP A 201 -0.73 -2.63 -20.75
CA ASP A 201 -1.93 -2.08 -20.10
C ASP A 201 -2.99 -3.16 -19.83
N ASN A 202 -4.09 -2.80 -19.15
CA ASN A 202 -5.18 -3.73 -18.84
C ASN A 202 -5.94 -4.27 -20.07
N ASN A 203 -5.81 -3.62 -21.22
CA ASN A 203 -6.38 -4.07 -22.49
C ASN A 203 -5.41 -4.97 -23.26
N VAL A 204 -4.27 -5.33 -22.67
CA VAL A 204 -3.20 -6.13 -23.30
C VAL A 204 -2.55 -5.38 -24.47
N GLU A 205 -2.67 -4.06 -24.51
CA GLU A 205 -1.97 -3.21 -25.46
C GLU A 205 -0.56 -2.91 -24.94
N SER A 206 0.42 -3.03 -25.84
CA SER A 206 1.82 -2.79 -25.52
C SER A 206 2.24 -1.39 -25.98
N ILE A 207 2.79 -0.61 -25.07
CA ILE A 207 3.38 0.70 -25.34
C ILE A 207 4.87 0.63 -25.11
N GLU A 208 5.64 1.24 -26.01
CA GLU A 208 7.09 1.25 -25.92
C GLU A 208 7.63 2.65 -26.19
N PHE A 209 8.56 3.11 -25.35
CA PHE A 209 9.19 4.43 -25.48
C PHE A 209 10.61 4.44 -24.86
N ASP A 210 11.43 5.39 -25.31
CA ASP A 210 12.84 5.54 -24.95
C ASP A 210 13.08 6.75 -24.02
N GLU A 211 14.34 7.09 -23.75
CA GLU A 211 14.71 8.21 -22.87
C GLU A 211 14.26 9.59 -23.36
N GLN A 212 13.87 9.73 -24.62
CA GLN A 212 13.48 11.01 -25.22
C GLN A 212 12.00 11.32 -25.06
N LYS A 213 11.21 10.32 -24.66
CA LYS A 213 9.76 10.39 -24.56
C LYS A 213 9.31 10.28 -23.13
N SER A 214 8.11 10.77 -22.89
CA SER A 214 7.48 10.73 -21.59
C SER A 214 6.05 10.20 -21.71
N LEU A 215 5.52 9.65 -20.62
CA LEU A 215 4.15 9.15 -20.58
C LEU A 215 3.35 9.97 -19.56
N SER A 216 2.41 10.77 -20.05
CA SER A 216 1.53 11.61 -19.24
C SER A 216 0.27 10.85 -18.83
N PHE A 217 -0.09 10.94 -17.56
CA PHE A 217 -1.25 10.28 -16.96
C PHE A 217 -2.45 11.23 -16.93
N LYS A 218 -3.54 10.86 -17.61
CA LYS A 218 -4.84 11.51 -17.51
C LYS A 218 -5.78 10.67 -16.66
N LYS A 219 -6.97 11.19 -16.37
CA LYS A 219 -7.97 10.51 -15.53
C LYS A 219 -8.34 9.12 -16.05
N ASP A 220 -8.68 9.05 -17.32
CA ASP A 220 -9.24 7.88 -18.00
C ASP A 220 -8.30 7.28 -19.06
N SER A 221 -7.15 7.91 -19.30
CA SER A 221 -6.25 7.60 -20.39
C SER A 221 -4.80 8.00 -20.10
N TYR A 222 -3.88 7.62 -20.98
CA TYR A 222 -2.48 8.04 -20.97
C TYR A 222 -2.05 8.47 -22.37
N GLU A 223 -1.04 9.33 -22.47
CA GLU A 223 -0.47 9.75 -23.75
C GLU A 223 1.05 9.82 -23.71
N ILE A 224 1.69 9.49 -24.83
CA ILE A 224 3.13 9.65 -24.98
C ILE A 224 3.39 11.07 -25.49
N VAL A 225 4.20 11.83 -24.75
CA VAL A 225 4.60 13.21 -25.06
C VAL A 225 6.09 13.24 -25.39
#